data_AF-A0A839HLY8-F1
#
_entry.id   AF-A0A839HLY8-F1
#
_cell.length_a   1.000
_cell.length_b   1.000
_cell.length_c   1.000
_cell.angle_alpha   90.00
_cell.angle_beta   90.00
_cell.angle_gamma   90.00
#
_symmetry.space_group_name_H-M   'P 1'
#
loop_
_entity.id
_entity.type
_entity.pdbx_description
1 polymer ?
#
loop_
_entity_poly.entity_id
_entity_poly.type
_entity_poly.pdbx_seq_one_letter_code
_entity_poly.pdbx_strand_id
1 'polypeptide(L)'
;MALRTPITLAASLALLSACAGYRGGWESLPYIGAMPPAAGVNVTADEARLRRELVLPGLRLRVNLNNAVRTHDTQVYAGVLPLGIDPRAVPLQPAQPGLTQLTLSVWPQGGRSFLLRPARARLSVGGQTVAAQAASVWGQWNEAGEPVERGGRYADRPLSGELLLEARDRPHVLTLTFPIERPSPQDGDIVLELDEALSSPGTPAIPRIRFQPSRWTEGYN
;
A
#
# COMPACT_ATOMS: atom_id res chain seq x y z
N MET A 1 -62.23 -12.46 23.52
CA MET A 1 -61.88 -12.66 22.09
C MET A 1 -60.48 -12.12 21.91
N ALA A 2 -59.51 -13.03 21.70
CA ALA A 2 -58.08 -12.81 21.95
C ALA A 2 -57.37 -12.03 20.83
N LEU A 3 -56.45 -11.15 21.24
CA LEU A 3 -55.52 -10.40 20.39
C LEU A 3 -54.75 -11.35 19.46
N ARG A 4 -54.75 -11.05 18.16
CA ARG A 4 -53.86 -11.69 17.17
C ARG A 4 -52.87 -10.65 16.61
N THR A 5 -51.60 -10.92 16.92
CA THR A 5 -50.39 -10.73 16.10
C THR A 5 -49.91 -9.32 15.73
N PRO A 6 -48.90 -8.81 16.45
CA PRO A 6 -47.83 -7.97 15.90
C PRO A 6 -46.53 -8.78 15.81
N ILE A 7 -46.48 -9.82 14.96
CA ILE A 7 -45.27 -10.65 14.81
C ILE A 7 -44.68 -10.56 13.40
N THR A 8 -45.45 -10.09 12.41
CA THR A 8 -45.03 -10.09 11.01
C THR A 8 -44.10 -8.94 10.62
N LEU A 9 -44.02 -7.85 11.39
CA LEU A 9 -43.17 -6.70 11.04
C LEU A 9 -41.70 -6.86 11.48
N ALA A 10 -41.41 -7.67 12.50
CA ALA A 10 -40.06 -7.86 13.01
C ALA A 10 -39.21 -8.77 12.11
N ALA A 11 -39.84 -9.71 11.40
CA ALA A 11 -39.15 -10.60 10.46
C ALA A 11 -38.71 -9.88 9.18
N SER A 12 -39.44 -8.84 8.75
CA SER A 12 -39.12 -8.06 7.55
C SER A 12 -37.94 -7.10 7.77
N LEU A 13 -37.75 -6.59 8.99
CA LEU A 13 -36.58 -5.76 9.33
C LEU A 13 -35.30 -6.59 9.56
N ALA A 14 -35.42 -7.87 9.95
CA ALA A 14 -34.26 -8.74 10.18
C ALA A 14 -33.63 -9.31 8.89
N LEU A 15 -34.36 -9.29 7.77
CA LEU A 15 -33.87 -9.77 6.47
C LEU A 15 -33.13 -8.70 5.65
N LEU A 16 -33.15 -7.43 6.08
CA LEU A 16 -32.50 -6.32 5.38
C LEU A 16 -31.14 -5.92 5.96
N SER A 17 -30.69 -6.53 7.06
CA SER A 17 -29.56 -6.02 7.85
C SER A 17 -28.24 -6.80 7.74
N ALA A 18 -28.03 -7.66 6.74
CA ALA A 18 -26.71 -8.28 6.57
C ALA A 18 -26.45 -8.73 5.13
N CYS A 19 -26.37 -7.77 4.20
CA CYS A 19 -25.54 -7.98 3.01
C CYS A 19 -24.07 -7.92 3.46
N ALA A 20 -23.57 -9.00 4.06
CA ALA A 20 -22.16 -9.13 4.38
C ALA A 20 -21.47 -9.80 3.20
N GLY A 21 -20.39 -9.21 2.72
CA GLY A 21 -19.48 -9.92 1.84
C GLY A 21 -18.07 -9.50 2.14
N TYR A 22 -17.11 -10.18 1.53
CA TYR A 22 -15.71 -9.87 1.70
C TYR A 22 -14.97 -10.09 0.38
N ARG A 23 -14.01 -9.22 0.13
CA ARG A 23 -13.01 -9.38 -0.91
C ARG A 23 -11.68 -9.71 -0.28
N GLY A 24 -10.83 -10.43 -1.00
CA GLY A 24 -9.51 -10.72 -0.50
C GLY A 24 -8.56 -11.15 -1.59
N GLY A 25 -7.30 -11.31 -1.20
CA GLY A 25 -6.23 -11.41 -2.17
C GLY A 25 -4.86 -11.62 -1.56
N TRP A 26 -3.86 -11.39 -2.41
CA TRP A 26 -2.45 -11.39 -2.02
C TRP A 26 -1.85 -10.00 -2.17
N GLU A 27 -0.88 -9.69 -1.32
CA GLU A 27 -0.06 -8.49 -1.36
C GLU A 27 1.36 -8.81 -0.90
N SER A 28 2.29 -7.91 -1.22
CA SER A 28 3.67 -7.95 -0.72
C SER A 28 3.82 -7.07 0.51
N LEU A 29 4.12 -7.66 1.67
CA LEU A 29 4.39 -6.92 2.91
C LEU A 29 5.89 -6.67 3.11
N PRO A 30 6.31 -5.43 3.35
CA PRO A 30 7.72 -5.11 3.57
C PRO A 30 8.18 -5.56 4.96
N TYR A 31 9.42 -6.03 5.07
CA TYR A 31 10.08 -6.35 6.34
C TYR A 31 11.59 -6.13 6.24
N ILE A 32 12.24 -6.04 7.41
CA ILE A 32 13.70 -5.92 7.54
C ILE A 32 14.19 -7.03 8.46
N GLY A 33 15.32 -7.66 8.11
CA GLY A 33 15.94 -8.70 8.92
C GLY A 33 15.30 -10.07 8.71
N ALA A 34 14.96 -10.74 9.81
CA ALA A 34 14.32 -12.05 9.78
C ALA A 34 12.88 -11.93 9.25
N MET A 35 12.45 -12.92 8.46
CA MET A 35 11.08 -12.98 7.95
C MET A 35 10.11 -13.05 9.14
N PRO A 36 9.17 -12.10 9.26
CA PRO A 36 8.20 -12.13 10.33
C PRO A 36 7.23 -13.31 10.14
N PRO A 37 6.57 -13.78 11.21
CA PRO A 37 5.58 -14.85 11.08
C PRO A 37 4.48 -14.43 10.11
N ALA A 38 3.98 -15.41 9.34
CA ALA A 38 2.91 -15.20 8.39
C ALA A 38 1.72 -14.55 9.10
N ALA A 39 1.25 -13.45 8.53
CA ALA A 39 0.24 -12.63 9.15
C ALA A 39 -1.13 -13.33 9.10
N GLY A 40 -1.93 -13.23 10.16
CA GLY A 40 -3.29 -13.78 10.19
C GLY A 40 -4.17 -13.19 9.07
N VAL A 41 -5.06 -14.02 8.51
CA VAL A 41 -5.92 -13.72 7.34
C VAL A 41 -6.95 -12.63 7.60
N ASN A 42 -7.34 -12.44 8.86
CA ASN A 42 -8.29 -11.43 9.30
C ASN A 42 -7.54 -10.34 10.05
N VAL A 43 -7.37 -9.19 9.42
CA VAL A 43 -6.80 -7.99 10.05
C VAL A 43 -7.69 -6.81 9.75
N THR A 44 -7.82 -5.95 10.76
CA THR A 44 -8.44 -4.64 10.58
C THR A 44 -7.64 -3.80 9.59
N ALA A 45 -8.30 -2.82 8.96
CA ALA A 45 -7.63 -1.89 8.05
C ALA A 45 -6.45 -1.15 8.72
N ASP A 46 -6.56 -0.87 10.02
CA ASP A 46 -5.49 -0.26 10.80
C ASP A 46 -4.30 -1.20 11.01
N GLU A 47 -4.54 -2.47 11.32
CA GLU A 47 -3.47 -3.46 11.42
C GLU A 47 -2.79 -3.70 10.07
N ALA A 48 -3.56 -3.75 8.97
CA ALA A 48 -3.02 -3.85 7.62
C ALA A 48 -2.13 -2.63 7.28
N ARG A 49 -2.55 -1.43 7.69
CA ARG A 49 -1.78 -0.19 7.52
C ARG A 49 -0.47 -0.21 8.32
N LEU A 50 -0.53 -0.63 9.58
CA LEU A 50 0.63 -0.72 10.47
C LEU A 50 1.65 -1.77 10.00
N ARG A 51 1.19 -2.87 9.40
CA ARG A 51 2.06 -3.92 8.85
C ARG A 51 2.97 -3.46 7.72
N ARG A 52 2.59 -2.39 7.01
CA ARG A 52 3.41 -1.82 5.92
C ARG A 52 4.41 -0.78 6.43
N GLU A 53 4.39 -0.47 7.73
CA GLU A 53 5.20 0.56 8.36
C GLU A 53 6.48 -0.03 8.95
N LEU A 54 7.62 0.51 8.50
CA LEU A 54 8.95 0.20 8.97
C LEU A 54 9.42 1.36 9.87
N VAL A 55 9.78 1.03 11.11
CA VAL A 55 10.37 1.99 12.05
C VAL A 55 11.89 1.87 11.97
N LEU A 56 12.53 2.96 11.56
CA LEU A 56 13.97 3.09 11.36
C LEU A 56 14.52 4.22 12.24
N PRO A 57 15.83 4.27 12.51
CA PRO A 57 16.43 5.37 13.25
C PRO A 57 16.14 6.72 12.59
N GLY A 58 15.39 7.59 13.27
CA GLY A 58 15.04 8.93 12.77
C GLY A 58 14.04 8.94 11.61
N LEU A 59 13.47 7.79 11.22
CA LEU A 59 12.65 7.66 10.03
C LEU A 59 11.53 6.66 10.27
N ARG A 60 10.31 7.03 9.89
CA ARG A 60 9.20 6.10 9.79
C ARG A 60 8.80 6.01 8.34
N LEU A 61 8.77 4.81 7.80
CA LEU A 61 8.67 4.57 6.37
C LEU A 61 7.56 3.57 6.10
N ARG A 62 6.60 3.93 5.26
CA ARG A 62 5.65 2.97 4.70
C ARG A 62 6.01 2.67 3.26
N VAL A 63 6.02 1.39 2.91
CA VAL A 63 6.35 0.92 1.57
C VAL A 63 5.20 0.11 1.02
N ASN A 64 4.78 0.42 -0.20
CA ASN A 64 3.70 -0.30 -0.87
C ASN A 64 4.03 -0.55 -2.34
N LEU A 65 4.09 -1.82 -2.74
CA LEU A 65 4.21 -2.23 -4.14
C LEU A 65 2.83 -2.27 -4.80
N ASN A 66 2.75 -1.88 -6.07
CA ASN A 66 1.53 -1.93 -6.87
C ASN A 66 1.18 -3.34 -7.38
N ASN A 67 1.48 -4.38 -6.61
CA ASN A 67 1.32 -5.79 -6.99
C ASN A 67 0.26 -6.56 -6.21
N ALA A 68 -0.57 -5.87 -5.43
CA ALA A 68 -1.70 -6.52 -4.78
C ALA A 68 -2.70 -7.05 -5.83
N VAL A 69 -3.09 -8.31 -5.67
CA VAL A 69 -4.06 -9.02 -6.53
C VAL A 69 -5.26 -9.45 -5.72
N ARG A 70 -6.46 -9.25 -6.25
CA ARG A 70 -7.70 -9.84 -5.73
C ARG A 70 -7.83 -11.27 -6.25
N THR A 71 -8.08 -12.21 -5.34
CA THR A 71 -8.26 -13.63 -5.65
C THR A 71 -9.63 -14.18 -5.28
N HIS A 72 -10.44 -13.44 -4.53
CA HIS A 72 -11.83 -13.80 -4.24
C HIS A 72 -12.68 -12.58 -3.91
N ASP A 73 -13.98 -12.70 -4.22
CA ASP A 73 -15.03 -11.73 -3.92
C ASP A 73 -16.29 -12.53 -3.57
N THR A 74 -16.65 -12.56 -2.28
CA THR A 74 -17.77 -13.35 -1.75
C THR A 74 -18.86 -12.38 -1.28
N GLN A 75 -20.07 -12.52 -1.78
CA GLN A 75 -21.24 -11.75 -1.31
C GLN A 75 -22.27 -12.72 -0.71
N VAL A 76 -22.73 -12.45 0.51
CA VAL A 76 -23.77 -13.26 1.17
C VAL A 76 -25.11 -12.53 1.04
N TYR A 77 -26.05 -13.13 0.30
CA TYR A 77 -27.43 -12.67 0.14
C TYR A 77 -28.39 -13.75 0.65
N ALA A 78 -28.78 -13.75 1.93
CA ALA A 78 -29.69 -14.75 2.53
C ALA A 78 -29.41 -16.22 2.11
N GLY A 79 -28.16 -16.50 1.71
CA GLY A 79 -27.77 -17.55 0.76
C GLY A 79 -26.39 -17.20 0.20
N VAL A 80 -25.44 -18.14 0.29
CA VAL A 80 -24.09 -17.95 -0.23
C VAL A 80 -24.14 -18.16 -1.75
N LEU A 81 -24.20 -17.07 -2.51
CA LEU A 81 -24.05 -17.11 -3.96
C LEU A 81 -22.57 -16.86 -4.27
N PRO A 82 -21.77 -17.89 -4.62
CA PRO A 82 -20.46 -17.63 -5.22
C PRO A 82 -20.72 -16.90 -6.54
N LEU A 83 -20.39 -15.62 -6.62
CA LEU A 83 -20.47 -14.90 -7.87
C LEU A 83 -19.46 -15.53 -8.83
N GLY A 84 -19.95 -16.14 -9.90
CA GLY A 84 -19.17 -16.86 -10.91
C GLY A 84 -18.28 -15.98 -11.81
N ILE A 85 -17.91 -14.77 -11.36
CA ILE A 85 -16.83 -14.02 -11.98
C ILE A 85 -15.55 -14.58 -11.38
N ASP A 86 -14.89 -15.49 -12.10
CA ASP A 86 -13.61 -16.08 -11.73
C ASP A 86 -12.59 -14.96 -11.41
N PRO A 87 -12.28 -14.68 -10.13
CA PRO A 87 -11.42 -13.56 -9.76
C PRO A 87 -9.95 -13.98 -9.84
N ARG A 88 -9.52 -14.60 -10.95
CA ARG A 88 -8.11 -15.02 -11.10
C ARG A 88 -7.22 -13.78 -11.16
N ALA A 89 -6.56 -13.51 -10.04
CA ALA A 89 -5.45 -12.58 -9.89
C ALA A 89 -5.67 -11.20 -10.54
N VAL A 90 -6.86 -10.61 -10.32
CA VAL A 90 -7.14 -9.27 -10.85
C VAL A 90 -6.32 -8.25 -10.06
N PRO A 91 -5.43 -7.49 -10.71
CA PRO A 91 -4.66 -6.48 -10.00
C PRO A 91 -5.56 -5.36 -9.46
N LEU A 92 -5.29 -4.92 -8.23
CA LEU A 92 -6.09 -3.86 -7.60
C LEU A 92 -5.85 -2.48 -8.21
N GLN A 93 -4.67 -2.26 -8.79
CA GLN A 93 -4.30 -1.01 -9.44
C GLN A 93 -3.98 -1.28 -10.91
N PRO A 94 -4.43 -0.41 -11.83
CA PRO A 94 -4.04 -0.51 -13.23
C PRO A 94 -2.52 -0.44 -13.33
N ALA A 95 -1.92 -1.44 -13.98
CA ALA A 95 -0.49 -1.45 -14.24
C ALA A 95 -0.20 -0.97 -15.65
N GLN A 96 0.89 -0.22 -15.78
CA GLN A 96 1.54 -0.02 -17.06
C GLN A 96 2.40 -1.26 -17.34
N PRO A 97 2.27 -1.90 -18.52
CA PRO A 97 3.08 -3.06 -18.88
C PRO A 97 4.58 -2.78 -18.74
N GLY A 98 5.35 -3.74 -18.21
CA GLY A 98 6.79 -3.61 -18.03
C GLY A 98 7.23 -2.65 -16.91
N LEU A 99 6.29 -2.07 -16.14
CA LEU A 99 6.60 -1.12 -15.08
C LEU A 99 6.06 -1.56 -13.73
N THR A 100 6.92 -1.45 -12.73
CA THR A 100 6.56 -1.62 -11.31
C THR A 100 6.55 -0.25 -10.64
N GLN A 101 5.47 0.04 -9.90
CA GLN A 101 5.36 1.26 -9.12
C GLN A 101 5.41 0.94 -7.64
N LEU A 102 6.13 1.78 -6.91
CA LEU A 102 6.31 1.65 -5.49
C LEU A 102 6.00 2.99 -4.82
N THR A 103 5.04 2.98 -3.90
CA THR A 103 4.68 4.15 -3.11
C THR A 103 5.46 4.13 -1.80
N LEU A 104 6.16 5.22 -1.53
CA LEU A 104 6.79 5.52 -0.25
C LEU A 104 5.97 6.58 0.48
N SER A 105 5.61 6.31 1.74
CA SER A 105 5.19 7.37 2.67
C SER A 105 6.27 7.56 3.71
N VAL A 106 6.87 8.74 3.74
CA VAL A 106 8.07 9.03 4.52
C VAL A 106 7.75 10.06 5.58
N TRP A 107 7.97 9.70 6.85
CA TRP A 107 7.90 10.61 7.98
C TRP A 107 9.29 10.72 8.60
N PRO A 108 10.06 11.78 8.29
CA PRO A 108 11.23 12.13 9.08
C PRO A 108 10.84 12.35 10.54
N GLN A 109 11.66 11.90 11.49
CA GLN A 109 11.39 11.96 12.92
C GLN A 109 12.54 12.64 13.68
N GLY A 110 12.26 13.14 14.88
CA GLY A 110 13.28 13.70 15.77
C GLY A 110 13.99 14.94 15.20
N GLY A 111 13.27 15.78 14.44
CA GLY A 111 13.81 17.01 13.84
C GLY A 111 14.82 16.78 12.70
N ARG A 112 14.97 15.55 12.21
CA ARG A 112 15.88 15.23 11.11
C ARG A 112 15.23 15.51 9.75
N SER A 113 16.07 15.86 8.78
CA SER A 113 15.71 15.86 7.36
C SER A 113 16.39 14.70 6.65
N PHE A 114 15.76 14.21 5.59
CA PHE A 114 16.31 13.17 4.71
C PHE A 114 16.39 13.69 3.29
N LEU A 115 17.47 13.35 2.59
CA LEU A 115 17.66 13.69 1.19
C LEU A 115 17.31 12.48 0.34
N LEU A 116 16.27 12.64 -0.48
CA LEU A 116 15.82 11.65 -1.44
C LEU A 116 16.54 11.85 -2.79
N ARG A 117 17.11 10.78 -3.33
CA ARG A 117 17.73 10.67 -4.65
C ARG A 117 17.07 9.52 -5.41
N PRO A 118 15.94 9.76 -6.09
CA PRO A 118 15.11 8.68 -6.62
C PRO A 118 15.87 7.73 -7.57
N ALA A 119 16.72 8.27 -8.44
CA ALA A 119 17.50 7.51 -9.41
C ALA A 119 18.50 6.51 -8.78
N ARG A 120 18.77 6.62 -7.46
CA ARG A 120 19.62 5.68 -6.72
C ARG A 120 18.83 4.57 -6.03
N ALA A 121 17.50 4.63 -6.02
CA ALA A 121 16.70 3.51 -5.54
C ALA A 121 16.87 2.31 -6.47
N ARG A 122 16.94 1.11 -5.88
CA ARG A 122 17.05 -0.15 -6.63
C ARG A 122 15.94 -1.10 -6.21
N LEU A 123 15.36 -1.78 -7.19
CA LEU A 123 14.40 -2.85 -6.99
C LEU A 123 14.96 -4.11 -7.64
N SER A 124 15.05 -5.19 -6.85
CA SER A 124 15.43 -6.51 -7.32
C SER A 124 14.21 -7.43 -7.31
N VAL A 125 13.97 -8.14 -8.42
CA VAL A 125 12.92 -9.16 -8.56
C VAL A 125 13.54 -10.36 -9.26
N GLY A 126 13.53 -11.53 -8.61
CA GLY A 126 14.00 -12.78 -9.23
C GLY A 126 15.46 -12.69 -9.74
N GLY A 127 16.31 -11.95 -9.02
CA GLY A 127 17.71 -11.72 -9.39
C GLY A 127 17.97 -10.58 -10.39
N GLN A 128 16.95 -10.06 -11.07
CA GLN A 128 17.08 -8.86 -11.91
C GLN A 128 16.98 -7.61 -11.04
N THR A 129 17.99 -6.74 -11.11
CA THR A 129 18.01 -5.48 -10.35
C THR A 129 17.94 -4.29 -11.30
N VAL A 130 17.02 -3.36 -11.04
CA VAL A 130 16.82 -2.15 -11.85
C VAL A 130 16.80 -0.89 -10.99
N ALA A 131 17.24 0.22 -11.57
CA ALA A 131 17.11 1.55 -11.00
C ALA A 131 15.69 2.09 -11.14
N ALA A 132 15.24 2.95 -10.23
CA ALA A 132 14.06 3.76 -10.51
C ALA A 132 14.34 4.69 -11.69
N GLN A 133 13.47 4.66 -12.70
CA GLN A 133 13.59 5.50 -13.91
C GLN A 133 12.82 6.82 -13.80
N ALA A 134 11.82 6.87 -12.93
CA ALA A 134 11.01 8.06 -12.70
C ALA A 134 10.53 8.11 -11.26
N ALA A 135 10.23 9.31 -10.79
CA ALA A 135 9.61 9.54 -9.51
C ALA A 135 8.55 10.65 -9.59
N SER A 136 7.53 10.56 -8.76
CA SER A 136 6.58 11.64 -8.51
C SER A 136 6.42 11.88 -7.01
N VAL A 137 5.97 13.08 -6.68
CA VAL A 137 5.55 13.47 -5.34
C VAL A 137 4.07 13.83 -5.37
N TRP A 138 3.32 13.28 -4.43
CA TRP A 138 1.92 13.58 -4.21
C TRP A 138 1.77 14.71 -3.18
N GLY A 139 0.96 15.71 -3.51
CA GLY A 139 0.75 16.86 -2.65
C GLY A 139 -0.33 17.80 -3.17
N GLN A 140 -0.56 18.90 -2.46
CA GLN A 140 -1.35 20.01 -2.99
C GLN A 140 -0.43 20.98 -3.71
N TRP A 141 -0.87 21.42 -4.89
CA TRP A 141 -0.13 22.32 -5.75
C TRP A 141 -0.97 23.55 -6.07
N ASN A 142 -0.34 24.73 -6.06
CA ASN A 142 -0.98 25.96 -6.56
C ASN A 142 -0.99 25.97 -8.11
N GLU A 143 -1.56 27.03 -8.71
CA GLU A 143 -1.62 27.17 -10.16
C GLU A 143 -0.23 27.35 -10.81
N ALA A 144 0.74 27.89 -10.06
CA ALA A 144 2.13 28.00 -10.48
C ALA A 144 2.88 26.65 -10.44
N GLY A 145 2.28 25.60 -9.88
CA GLY A 145 2.89 24.28 -9.76
C GLY A 145 3.81 24.12 -8.54
N GLU A 146 3.74 25.02 -7.58
CA GLU A 146 4.50 24.98 -6.33
C GLU A 146 3.73 24.21 -5.25
N PRO A 147 4.43 23.52 -4.33
CA PRO A 147 3.79 22.82 -3.23
C PRO A 147 3.19 23.82 -2.24
N VAL A 148 1.95 23.59 -1.83
CA VAL A 148 1.25 24.40 -0.83
C VAL A 148 0.59 23.52 0.23
N GLU A 149 0.41 24.04 1.43
CA GLU A 149 -0.22 23.29 2.53
C GLU A 149 -1.76 23.30 2.45
N ARG A 150 -2.35 24.35 1.86
CA ARG A 150 -3.81 24.54 1.74
C ARG A 150 -4.17 25.32 0.47
N GLY A 151 -5.38 25.08 -0.04
CA GLY A 151 -5.97 25.82 -1.16
C GLY A 151 -5.47 25.40 -2.53
N GLY A 152 -4.58 24.40 -2.62
CA GLY A 152 -4.12 23.83 -3.88
C GLY A 152 -4.98 22.67 -4.37
N ARG A 153 -4.61 22.13 -5.54
CA ARG A 153 -5.19 20.89 -6.08
C ARG A 153 -4.26 19.72 -5.80
N TYR A 154 -4.84 18.60 -5.37
CA TYR A 154 -4.09 17.37 -5.21
C TYR A 154 -3.69 16.78 -6.55
N ALA A 155 -2.41 16.50 -6.73
CA ALA A 155 -1.89 15.85 -7.91
C ALA A 155 -0.53 15.18 -7.62
N ASP A 156 -0.17 14.22 -8.46
CA ASP A 156 1.21 13.76 -8.61
C ASP A 156 1.97 14.76 -9.49
N ARG A 157 3.15 15.18 -9.03
CA ARG A 157 4.09 15.95 -9.85
C ARG A 157 5.39 15.18 -10.05
N PRO A 158 5.92 15.10 -11.29
CA PRO A 158 7.21 14.49 -11.54
C PRO A 158 8.31 15.15 -10.71
N LEU A 159 9.24 14.33 -10.20
CA LEU A 159 10.43 14.78 -9.50
C LEU A 159 11.64 14.58 -10.42
N SER A 160 12.30 15.67 -10.80
CA SER A 160 13.42 15.68 -11.75
C SER A 160 14.81 15.59 -11.10
N GLY A 161 14.89 15.54 -9.76
CA GLY A 161 16.16 15.56 -9.05
C GLY A 161 16.04 15.12 -7.60
N GLU A 162 16.92 15.66 -6.76
CA GLU A 162 16.91 15.37 -5.32
C GLU A 162 15.80 16.15 -4.61
N LEU A 163 15.26 15.58 -3.54
CA LEU A 163 14.23 16.23 -2.72
C LEU A 163 14.60 16.15 -1.25
N LEU A 164 14.62 17.30 -0.58
CA LEU A 164 14.76 17.36 0.87
C LEU A 164 13.42 17.07 1.53
N LEU A 165 13.38 16.03 2.35
CA LEU A 165 12.23 15.59 3.13
C LEU A 165 12.39 16.09 4.56
N GLU A 166 11.73 17.20 4.87
CA GLU A 166 11.73 17.79 6.21
C GLU A 166 10.68 17.14 7.11
N ALA A 167 10.90 17.19 8.42
CA ALA A 167 9.95 16.70 9.41
C ALA A 167 8.66 17.54 9.38
N ARG A 168 7.52 16.86 9.25
CA ARG A 168 6.18 17.47 9.27
C ARG A 168 5.15 16.45 9.77
N ASP A 169 3.95 16.91 10.14
CA ASP A 169 2.89 16.04 10.68
C ASP A 169 2.38 14.99 9.68
N ARG A 170 2.53 15.26 8.38
CA ARG A 170 2.05 14.42 7.28
C ARG A 170 3.21 13.73 6.55
N PRO A 171 3.02 12.52 6.02
CA PRO A 171 4.07 11.88 5.22
C PRO A 171 4.39 12.69 3.98
N HIS A 172 5.64 12.62 3.53
CA HIS A 172 5.97 12.80 2.11
C HIS A 172 5.54 11.56 1.36
N VAL A 173 4.60 11.70 0.42
CA VAL A 173 4.09 10.59 -0.39
C VAL A 173 4.75 10.67 -1.76
N LEU A 174 5.48 9.62 -2.10
CA LEU A 174 6.30 9.54 -3.30
C LEU A 174 5.96 8.27 -4.05
N THR A 175 5.97 8.33 -5.37
CA THR A 175 5.87 7.13 -6.21
C THR A 175 7.18 6.99 -6.98
N LEU A 176 7.82 5.84 -6.87
CA LEU A 176 8.97 5.45 -7.68
C LEU A 176 8.52 4.46 -8.75
N THR A 177 8.97 4.67 -9.98
CA THR A 177 8.67 3.79 -11.12
C THR A 177 9.94 3.08 -11.57
N PHE A 178 9.88 1.76 -11.66
CA PHE A 178 10.98 0.89 -12.04
C PHE A 178 10.67 0.20 -13.38
N PRO A 179 11.65 0.12 -14.30
CA PRO A 179 11.50 -0.56 -15.60
C PRO A 179 11.66 -2.08 -15.45
N ILE A 180 10.74 -2.70 -14.71
CA ILE A 180 10.68 -4.14 -14.53
C ILE A 180 9.22 -4.56 -14.47
N GLU A 181 8.94 -5.74 -15.05
CA GLU A 181 7.61 -6.33 -15.00
C GLU A 181 7.15 -6.48 -13.56
N ARG A 182 5.86 -6.24 -13.34
CA ARG A 182 5.30 -6.25 -12.01
C ARG A 182 5.39 -7.65 -11.41
N PRO A 183 6.09 -7.83 -10.27
CA PRO A 183 6.20 -9.14 -9.64
C PRO A 183 4.86 -9.61 -9.11
N SER A 184 4.64 -10.92 -9.10
CA SER A 184 3.55 -11.50 -8.30
C SER A 184 3.86 -11.28 -6.82
N PRO A 185 2.86 -10.99 -5.97
CA PRO A 185 3.08 -10.85 -4.53
C PRO A 185 3.52 -12.16 -3.86
N GLN A 186 3.38 -13.28 -4.56
CA GLN A 186 3.82 -14.60 -4.11
C GLN A 186 5.28 -14.89 -4.51
N ASP A 187 5.93 -14.01 -5.26
CA ASP A 187 7.34 -14.17 -5.61
C ASP A 187 8.21 -13.93 -4.36
N GLY A 188 9.10 -14.88 -4.05
CA GLY A 188 9.89 -14.89 -2.82
C GLY A 188 11.10 -13.95 -2.80
N ASP A 189 11.45 -13.35 -3.94
CA ASP A 189 12.74 -12.67 -4.16
C ASP A 189 12.57 -11.21 -4.59
N ILE A 190 11.70 -10.47 -3.89
CA ILE A 190 11.52 -9.03 -4.09
C ILE A 190 12.30 -8.28 -3.00
N VAL A 191 13.22 -7.40 -3.43
CA VAL A 191 14.08 -6.61 -2.53
C VAL A 191 14.11 -5.15 -3.00
N LEU A 192 13.90 -4.23 -2.07
CA LEU A 192 14.06 -2.80 -2.26
C LEU A 192 15.30 -2.31 -1.49
N GLU A 193 16.17 -1.59 -2.20
CA GLU A 193 17.36 -0.95 -1.63
C GLU A 193 17.20 0.58 -1.73
N LEU A 194 17.27 1.25 -0.57
CA LEU A 194 17.11 2.70 -0.42
C LEU A 194 18.32 3.37 0.25
N ASP A 195 19.38 2.62 0.54
CA ASP A 195 20.58 3.09 1.24
C ASP A 195 21.26 4.27 0.54
N GLU A 196 21.37 4.22 -0.79
CA GLU A 196 21.90 5.34 -1.58
C GLU A 196 20.82 6.36 -1.98
N ALA A 197 19.56 5.96 -1.88
CA ALA A 197 18.41 6.74 -2.36
C ALA A 197 17.81 7.64 -1.29
N LEU A 198 17.92 7.30 -0.02
CA LEU A 198 17.30 8.03 1.07
C LEU A 198 18.25 8.03 2.26
N SER A 199 18.89 9.17 2.49
CA SER A 199 19.93 9.31 3.51
C SER A 199 19.79 10.59 4.32
N SER A 200 20.32 10.57 5.53
CA SER A 200 20.39 11.73 6.42
C SER A 200 21.75 11.73 7.11
N PRO A 201 22.45 12.88 7.20
CA PRO A 201 23.73 12.96 7.91
C PRO A 201 23.64 12.40 9.33
N GLY A 202 24.61 11.56 9.72
CA GLY A 202 24.66 10.97 11.05
C GLY A 202 23.52 9.97 11.35
N THR A 203 22.91 9.39 10.33
CA THR A 203 21.92 8.31 10.45
C THR A 203 22.45 7.05 9.75
N PRO A 204 22.25 5.84 10.31
CA PRO A 204 22.63 4.61 9.62
C PRO A 204 21.94 4.51 8.25
N ALA A 205 22.62 3.84 7.30
CA ALA A 205 22.05 3.53 6.00
C ALA A 205 20.77 2.69 6.16
N ILE A 206 19.81 2.88 5.26
CA ILE A 206 18.56 2.13 5.29
C ILE A 206 18.86 0.66 4.95
N PRO A 207 18.50 -0.29 5.83
CA PRO A 207 18.69 -1.71 5.53
C PRO A 207 17.87 -2.13 4.31
N ARG A 208 18.31 -3.21 3.65
CA ARG A 208 17.54 -3.84 2.57
C ARG A 208 16.14 -4.22 3.06
N ILE A 209 15.13 -3.80 2.30
CA ILE A 209 13.72 -4.08 2.57
C ILE A 209 13.31 -5.27 1.72
N ARG A 210 12.90 -6.36 2.35
CA ARG A 210 12.40 -7.55 1.67
C ARG A 210 10.89 -7.56 1.69
N PHE A 211 10.28 -8.29 0.78
CA PHE A 211 8.84 -8.48 0.80
C PHE A 211 8.48 -9.94 1.01
N GLN A 212 7.44 -10.18 1.81
CA GLN A 212 6.85 -11.49 1.97
C GLN A 212 5.42 -11.50 1.43
N PRO A 213 4.95 -12.64 0.90
CA PRO A 213 3.56 -12.81 0.52
C PRO A 213 2.66 -12.70 1.77
N SER A 214 1.59 -11.93 1.66
CA SER A 214 0.56 -11.85 2.70
C SER A 214 -0.82 -11.92 2.08
N ARG A 215 -1.74 -12.55 2.81
CA ARG A 215 -3.17 -12.49 2.48
C ARG A 215 -3.78 -11.25 3.08
N TRP A 216 -4.71 -10.66 2.35
CA TRP A 216 -5.58 -9.59 2.84
C TRP A 216 -7.03 -9.98 2.62
N THR A 217 -7.89 -9.53 3.52
CA THR A 217 -9.35 -9.61 3.41
C THR A 217 -9.94 -8.27 3.81
N GLU A 218 -11.04 -7.89 3.18
CA GLU A 218 -11.77 -6.65 3.45
C GLU A 218 -13.27 -6.96 3.35
N GLY A 219 -13.99 -6.70 4.43
CA GLY A 219 -15.45 -6.85 4.46
C GLY A 219 -16.18 -5.66 3.84
N TYR A 220 -17.36 -5.89 3.29
CA TYR A 220 -18.36 -4.86 3.05
C TYR A 220 -19.06 -4.58 4.38
N ASN A 221 -18.84 -3.39 4.94
CA ASN A 221 -19.58 -2.88 6.10
C ASN A 221 -20.70 -1.96 5.63
#